data_AF-A0A9D2BIM4-F1
#
_entry.id   AF-A0A9D2BIM4-F1
#
_cell.length_a   1.000
_cell.length_b   1.000
_cell.length_c   1.000
_cell.angle_alpha   90.00
_cell.angle_beta   90.00
_cell.angle_gamma   90.00
#
_symmetry.space_group_name_H-M   'P 1'
#
loop_
_entity.id
_entity.type
_entity.pdbx_description
1 polymer ?
#
loop_
_entity_poly.entity_id
_entity_poly.type
_entity_poly.pdbx_seq_one_letter_code
_entity_poly.pdbx_strand_id
1 'polypeptide(L)' 'MKKAILATKVGMTQIFDENGALIPVTVLQAGPCVVTQVKTVDNDG' A
#
# COMPACT_ATOMS: atom_id res chain seq x y z
N MET A 1 -7.16 2.08 14.84
CA MET A 1 -7.59 1.77 13.45
C MET A 1 -6.37 1.40 12.63
N LYS A 2 -6.42 0.32 11.86
CA LYS A 2 -5.37 -0.04 10.90
C LYS A 2 -5.75 0.53 9.53
N LYS A 3 -4.83 1.23 8.86
CA LYS A 3 -5.02 1.76 7.50
C LYS A 3 -4.40 0.78 6.49
N ALA A 4 -5.08 0.52 5.38
CA ALA A 4 -4.60 -0.34 4.29
C ALA A 4 -5.15 0.16 2.94
N ILE A 5 -4.46 -0.20 1.85
CA ILE A 5 -4.88 0.10 0.46
C ILE A 5 -4.50 -1.07 -0.46
N LEU A 6 -5.25 -1.26 -1.55
CA LEU A 6 -4.91 -2.22 -2.59
C LEU A 6 -3.82 -1.65 -3.51
N ALA A 7 -2.88 -2.51 -3.91
CA ALA A 7 -1.82 -2.12 -4.82
C ALA A 7 -1.32 -3.31 -5.65
N THR A 8 -0.79 -3.02 -6.84
CA THR A 8 -0.12 -3.99 -7.71
C THR A 8 1.39 -3.87 -7.53
N LYS A 9 2.08 -5.00 -7.38
CA LYS A 9 3.55 -5.02 -7.41
C LYS A 9 4.02 -4.71 -8.82
N VAL A 10 4.75 -3.61 -8.97
CA VAL A 10 5.32 -3.18 -10.27
C VAL A 10 6.70 -3.78 -10.47
N GLY A 11 7.52 -3.79 -9.41
CA GLY A 11 8.90 -4.28 -9.51
C GLY A 11 9.72 -3.94 -8.29
N MET A 12 11.03 -4.10 -8.42
CA MET A 12 12.02 -3.80 -7.38
C MET A 12 13.06 -2.84 -7.95
N THR A 13 13.52 -1.91 -7.12
CA THR A 13 14.59 -0.95 -7.44
C THR A 13 15.40 -0.66 -6.18
N GLN A 14 16.34 0.27 -6.25
CA GLN A 14 17.14 0.73 -5.11
C GLN A 14 17.13 2.27 -5.05
N ILE A 15 17.15 2.80 -3.84
CA ILE A 15 17.27 4.24 -3.56
C ILE A 15 18.47 4.48 -2.64
N PHE A 16 19.02 5.69 -2.65
CA PHE A 16 20.02 6.11 -1.67
C PHE A 16 19.34 7.00 -0.63
N ASP A 17 19.68 6.80 0.65
CA ASP A 17 19.26 7.71 1.72
C ASP A 17 20.18 8.93 1.82
N GLU A 18 19.87 9.84 2.75
CA GLU A 18 20.62 11.09 2.97
C GLU A 18 22.08 10.86 3.41
N ASN A 19 22.39 9.68 3.95
CA ASN A 19 23.73 9.30 4.38
C ASN A 19 24.50 8.53 3.29
N GLY A 20 23.90 8.35 2.11
CA GLY A 20 24.47 7.61 0.98
C GLY A 20 24.34 6.09 1.09
N ALA A 21 23.55 5.56 2.02
CA ALA A 21 23.31 4.12 2.13
C ALA A 21 22.32 3.64 1.05
N LEU A 22 22.63 2.49 0.43
CA LEU A 22 21.79 1.87 -0.61
C LEU A 22 20.69 1.02 0.03
N ILE A 23 19.44 1.35 -0.26
CA ILE A 23 18.25 0.68 0.28
C ILE A 23 17.47 0.04 -0.89
N PRO A 24 17.35 -1.31 -0.93
CA PRO A 24 16.49 -1.98 -1.90
C PRO A 24 15.02 -1.80 -1.53
N VAL A 25 14.18 -1.49 -2.52
CA VAL A 25 12.75 -1.19 -2.34
C VAL A 25 11.88 -1.90 -3.36
N THR A 26 10.63 -2.21 -2.99
CA THR A 26 9.60 -2.70 -3.90
C THR A 26 8.67 -1.55 -4.29
N VAL A 27 8.45 -1.38 -5.58
CA VAL A 27 7.54 -0.37 -6.11
C VAL A 27 6.14 -0.96 -6.21
N LEU A 28 5.18 -0.30 -5.57
CA LEU A 28 3.77 -0.65 -5.60
C LEU A 28 2.99 0.48 -6.29
N GLN A 29 2.15 0.12 -7.27
CA GLN A 29 1.18 1.06 -7.85
C GLN A 29 -0.13 0.89 -7.09
N ALA A 30 -0.51 1.93 -6.34
CA ALA A 30 -1.75 1.95 -5.56
C ALA A 30 -2.73 2.99 -6.13
N GLY A 31 -4.01 2.64 -6.14
CA GLY A 31 -5.12 3.57 -6.37
C GLY A 31 -5.49 3.87 -7.83
N PRO A 32 -6.65 4.55 -8.05
CA PRO A 32 -7.65 4.93 -7.04
C PRO A 32 -8.44 3.72 -6.51
N CYS A 33 -8.57 3.60 -5.18
CA CYS A 33 -9.30 2.52 -4.51
C CYS A 33 -10.60 3.06 -3.90
N VAL A 34 -11.71 2.93 -4.62
CA VAL A 34 -13.04 3.36 -4.13
C VAL A 34 -13.58 2.32 -3.15
N VAL A 35 -14.15 2.80 -2.04
CA VAL A 35 -14.83 1.93 -1.05
C VAL A 35 -16.17 1.49 -1.63
N THR A 36 -16.37 0.18 -1.77
CA THR A 36 -17.60 -0.40 -2.31
C THR A 36 -18.62 -0.74 -1.24
N GLN A 37 -18.17 -1.14 -0.05
CA GLN A 37 -19.03 -1.50 1.07
C GLN A 37 -18.35 -1.17 2.40
N VAL A 38 -19.13 -0.70 3.37
CA VAL A 38 -18.73 -0.57 4.77
C VAL A 38 -19.50 -1.62 5.55
N LYS A 39 -18.79 -2.57 6.16
CA LYS A 39 -19.39 -3.64 6.97
C LYS A 39 -19.58 -3.17 8.41
N THR A 40 -20.73 -3.50 9.00
CA THR A 40 -21.06 -3.22 10.42
C THR A 40 -21.64 -4.48 11.07
N VAL A 41 -21.60 -4.57 12.40
CA VAL A 41 -22.20 -5.70 13.14
C VAL A 41 -23.69 -5.84 12.80
N ASP A 42 -24.41 -4.72 12.75
CA ASP A 42 -25.86 -4.71 12.45
C ASP A 42 -26.23 -5.26 11.06
N ASN A 43 -25.36 -5.08 10.06
CA ASN A 43 -25.64 -5.45 8.67
C ASN A 43 -24.96 -6.75 8.22
N ASP A 44 -23.85 -7.13 8.86
CA ASP A 44 -22.97 -8.21 8.39
C ASP A 44 -22.68 -9.29 9.48
N GLY A 45 -23.19 -9.14 10.71
CA GLY A 45 -23.13 -10.15 11.78
C GLY A 45 -22.46 -9.72 13.08
#